data_AF-A0AAU2WQ25-F1
#
_entry.id   AF-A0AAU2WQ25-F1
#
_cell.length_a   1.000
_cell.length_b   1.000
_cell.length_c   1.000
_cell.angle_alpha   90.00
_cell.angle_beta   90.00
_cell.angle_gamma   90.00
#
_symmetry.space_group_name_H-M   'P 1'
#
loop_
_entity.id
_entity.type
_entity.pdbx_description
1 polymer ?
#
loop_
_entity_poly.entity_id
_entity_poly.type
_entity_poly.pdbx_seq_one_letter_code
_entity_poly.pdbx_strand_id
1 'polypeptide(L)'
;MNAELYGLFGAIGGALIAGAAAYVGPIRLHQRTAEDQRRLTAQQRSWNTQDELERETRALEAAAHSRSVDAGDAELMRLAAARTAPRYWDGIIRRAAFDLVNGDPVDPDKFDEQVEQARREVTAALDAVLLDGLWIRQSSSTPPAYSDSWLNDYLDPDPAAERLDRLQRIRYGPALDMNVTEPLEEATIVVRRHVRGRAPTDEDLAHIERALRRVHLARGELAQHILHRMGEIIEHRTQR
;
A
#
# COMPACT_ATOMS: atom_id res chain seq x y z
N MET A 1 -49.26 63.56 -76.00
CA MET A 1 -47.89 63.61 -75.45
C MET A 1 -48.00 63.19 -74.00
N ASN A 2 -47.32 62.10 -73.57
CA ASN A 2 -47.01 61.71 -72.16
C ASN A 2 -46.55 60.23 -72.02
N ALA A 3 -46.57 59.41 -73.08
CA ALA A 3 -46.19 57.98 -72.99
C ALA A 3 -44.68 57.71 -72.85
N GLU A 4 -43.82 58.56 -73.42
CA GLU A 4 -42.36 58.38 -73.40
C GLU A 4 -41.73 58.68 -72.04
N LEU A 5 -42.34 59.57 -71.24
CA LEU A 5 -41.86 59.90 -69.90
C LEU A 5 -42.08 58.75 -68.89
N TYR A 6 -43.17 57.97 -69.01
CA TYR A 6 -43.40 56.82 -68.13
C TYR A 6 -42.41 55.67 -68.37
N GLY A 7 -41.94 55.48 -69.61
CA GLY A 7 -40.92 54.48 -69.95
C GLY A 7 -39.55 54.81 -69.35
N LEU A 8 -39.15 56.09 -69.34
CA LEU A 8 -37.88 56.54 -68.78
C LEU A 8 -37.84 56.39 -67.24
N PHE A 9 -38.95 56.72 -66.55
CA PHE A 9 -39.05 56.52 -65.11
C PHE A 9 -39.07 55.04 -64.72
N GLY A 10 -39.68 54.17 -65.54
CA GLY A 10 -39.63 52.71 -65.35
C GLY A 10 -38.22 52.14 -65.50
N ALA A 11 -37.45 52.59 -66.50
CA ALA A 11 -36.08 52.14 -66.73
C ALA A 11 -35.11 52.59 -65.63
N ILE A 12 -35.23 53.84 -65.17
CA ILE A 12 -34.42 54.36 -64.06
C ILE A 12 -34.79 53.67 -62.74
N GLY A 13 -36.09 53.44 -62.49
CA GLY A 13 -36.55 52.71 -61.32
C GLY A 13 -36.08 51.25 -61.29
N GLY A 14 -36.13 50.55 -62.42
CA GLY A 14 -35.65 49.18 -62.55
C GLY A 14 -34.14 49.05 -62.36
N ALA A 15 -33.35 49.98 -62.91
CA ALA A 15 -31.90 49.99 -62.78
C ALA A 15 -31.44 50.25 -61.32
N LEU A 16 -32.13 51.09 -60.57
CA LEU A 16 -31.83 51.34 -59.16
C LEU A 16 -32.13 50.14 -58.27
N ILE A 17 -33.24 49.43 -58.51
CA ILE A 17 -33.58 48.21 -57.75
C ILE A 17 -32.59 47.08 -58.07
N ALA A 18 -32.20 46.91 -59.34
CA ALA A 18 -31.19 45.93 -59.75
C ALA A 18 -29.80 46.24 -59.16
N GLY A 19 -29.39 47.51 -59.14
CA GLY A 19 -28.15 47.96 -58.54
C GLY A 19 -28.11 47.74 -57.02
N ALA A 20 -29.21 48.01 -56.32
CA ALA A 20 -29.33 47.74 -54.88
C ALA A 20 -29.28 46.25 -54.57
N ALA A 21 -29.92 45.40 -55.38
CA ALA A 21 -29.89 43.94 -55.21
C ALA A 21 -28.47 43.36 -55.45
N ALA A 22 -27.72 43.91 -56.41
CA ALA A 22 -26.34 43.50 -56.69
C ALA A 22 -25.38 43.83 -55.54
N TYR A 23 -25.63 44.89 -54.77
CA TYR A 23 -24.79 45.30 -53.64
C TYR A 23 -25.16 44.63 -52.31
N VAL A 24 -26.45 44.38 -52.06
CA VAL A 24 -26.92 43.77 -50.80
C VAL A 24 -26.66 42.26 -50.73
N GLY A 25 -26.60 41.58 -51.88
CA GLY A 25 -26.34 40.13 -51.96
C GLY A 25 -25.01 39.69 -51.33
N PRO A 26 -23.85 40.25 -51.76
CA PRO A 26 -22.53 39.85 -51.27
C PRO A 26 -22.33 40.10 -49.77
N ILE A 27 -22.84 41.21 -49.23
CA ILE A 27 -22.68 41.56 -47.81
C ILE A 27 -23.36 40.54 -46.90
N ARG A 28 -24.56 40.06 -47.27
CA ARG A 28 -25.27 39.01 -46.51
C ARG A 28 -24.56 37.66 -46.58
N LEU A 29 -23.87 37.35 -47.70
CA LEU A 29 -23.07 36.13 -47.83
C LEU A 29 -21.84 36.16 -46.91
N HIS A 30 -21.13 37.29 -46.85
CA HIS A 30 -19.97 37.47 -45.97
C HIS A 30 -20.33 37.38 -44.49
N GLN A 31 -21.49 37.90 -44.09
CA GLN A 31 -21.97 37.77 -42.70
C GLN A 31 -22.19 36.30 -42.30
N ARG A 32 -22.83 35.50 -43.17
CA ARG A 32 -23.06 34.06 -42.91
C ARG A 32 -21.75 33.27 -42.82
N THR A 33 -20.82 33.49 -43.74
CA THR A 33 -19.52 32.80 -43.72
C THR A 33 -18.69 33.13 -42.48
N ALA A 34 -18.74 34.38 -42.00
CA ALA A 34 -18.06 34.78 -40.76
C ALA A 34 -18.68 34.13 -39.51
N GLU A 35 -20.01 33.99 -39.45
CA GLU A 35 -20.71 33.30 -38.37
C GLU A 35 -20.38 31.79 -38.37
N ASP A 36 -20.38 31.15 -39.53
CA ASP A 36 -20.05 29.73 -39.66
C ASP A 36 -18.59 29.46 -39.25
N GLN A 37 -17.64 30.32 -39.65
CA GLN A 37 -16.25 30.21 -39.17
C GLN A 37 -16.12 30.38 -37.66
N ARG A 38 -16.89 31.29 -37.05
CA ARG A 38 -16.93 31.45 -35.58
C ARG A 38 -17.50 30.22 -34.89
N ARG A 39 -18.53 29.59 -35.45
CA ARG A 39 -19.11 28.36 -34.92
C ARG A 39 -18.12 27.20 -35.00
N LEU A 40 -17.46 27.02 -36.15
CA LEU A 40 -16.46 25.98 -36.33
C LEU A 40 -15.26 26.16 -35.40
N THR A 41 -14.77 27.40 -35.24
CA THR A 41 -13.65 27.68 -34.33
C THR A 41 -14.05 27.52 -32.86
N ALA A 42 -15.25 27.94 -32.45
CA ALA A 42 -15.77 27.72 -31.11
C ALA A 42 -15.95 26.22 -30.82
N GLN A 43 -16.49 25.47 -31.79
CA GLN A 43 -16.64 24.02 -31.71
C GLN A 43 -15.26 23.35 -31.63
N GLN A 44 -14.30 23.74 -32.47
CA GLN A 44 -12.95 23.19 -32.42
C GLN A 44 -12.27 23.44 -31.07
N ARG A 45 -12.47 24.63 -30.46
CA ARG A 45 -11.96 24.93 -29.12
C ARG A 45 -12.59 24.02 -28.08
N SER A 46 -13.91 23.79 -28.12
CA SER A 46 -14.57 22.90 -27.17
C SER A 46 -14.08 21.45 -27.30
N TRP A 47 -13.87 20.98 -28.53
CA TRP A 47 -13.25 19.67 -28.79
C TRP A 47 -11.84 19.59 -28.20
N ASN A 48 -10.99 20.58 -28.47
CA ASN A 48 -9.62 20.59 -27.96
C ASN A 48 -9.57 20.62 -26.42
N THR A 49 -10.46 21.40 -25.77
CA THR A 49 -10.55 21.43 -24.30
C THR A 49 -11.04 20.10 -23.72
N GLN A 50 -11.96 19.42 -24.41
CA GLN A 50 -12.43 18.12 -23.95
C GLN A 50 -11.32 17.06 -24.08
N ASP A 51 -10.60 17.05 -25.21
CA ASP A 51 -9.43 16.19 -25.41
C ASP A 51 -8.36 16.42 -24.34
N GLU A 52 -8.12 17.68 -23.96
CA GLU A 52 -7.14 18.02 -22.92
C GLU A 52 -7.58 17.50 -21.55
N LEU A 53 -8.85 17.69 -21.18
CA LEU A 53 -9.42 17.14 -19.95
C LEU A 53 -9.37 15.61 -19.93
N GLU A 54 -9.68 14.95 -21.04
CA GLU A 54 -9.61 13.49 -21.14
C GLU A 54 -8.16 12.97 -21.03
N ARG A 55 -7.17 13.71 -21.53
CA ARG A 55 -5.75 13.35 -21.34
C ARG A 55 -5.33 13.53 -19.90
N GLU A 56 -5.76 14.63 -19.26
CA GLU A 56 -5.46 14.89 -17.86
C GLU A 56 -6.09 13.84 -16.94
N THR A 57 -7.36 13.48 -17.14
CA THR A 57 -8.02 12.43 -16.36
C THR A 57 -7.34 11.08 -16.53
N ARG A 58 -7.02 10.67 -17.78
CA ARG A 58 -6.27 9.43 -18.03
C ARG A 58 -4.89 9.44 -17.38
N ALA A 59 -4.19 10.58 -17.37
CA ALA A 59 -2.88 10.70 -16.73
C ALA A 59 -2.99 10.59 -15.19
N LEU A 60 -4.02 11.20 -14.59
CA LEU A 60 -4.29 11.09 -13.15
C LEU A 60 -4.67 9.66 -12.76
N GLU A 61 -5.51 8.99 -13.55
CA GLU A 61 -5.88 7.59 -13.36
C GLU A 61 -4.65 6.67 -13.48
N ALA A 62 -3.80 6.86 -14.49
CA ALA A 62 -2.57 6.10 -14.65
C ALA A 62 -1.59 6.30 -13.47
N ALA A 63 -1.45 7.55 -12.99
CA ALA A 63 -0.61 7.86 -11.84
C ALA A 63 -1.17 7.25 -10.54
N ALA A 64 -2.49 7.26 -10.34
CA ALA A 64 -3.15 6.62 -9.21
C ALA A 64 -2.97 5.10 -9.26
N HIS A 65 -3.11 4.50 -10.45
CA HIS A 65 -2.89 3.07 -10.66
C HIS A 65 -1.44 2.67 -10.35
N SER A 66 -0.44 3.39 -10.85
CA SER A 66 0.98 3.15 -10.54
C SER A 66 1.25 3.18 -9.03
N ARG A 67 0.76 4.21 -8.32
CA ARG A 67 0.92 4.29 -6.86
C ARG A 67 0.28 3.12 -6.13
N SER A 68 -0.86 2.61 -6.62
CA SER A 68 -1.53 1.46 -6.01
C SER A 68 -0.73 0.16 -6.19
N VAL A 69 -0.09 -0.02 -7.35
CA VAL A 69 0.80 -1.15 -7.64
C VAL A 69 2.04 -1.07 -6.75
N ASP A 70 2.69 0.10 -6.71
CA ASP A 70 3.89 0.33 -5.90
C ASP A 70 3.62 0.12 -4.40
N ALA A 71 2.48 0.63 -3.91
CA ALA A 71 2.07 0.46 -2.52
C ALA A 71 1.87 -1.02 -2.17
N GLY A 72 1.23 -1.77 -3.07
CA GLY A 72 1.05 -3.19 -2.89
C GLY A 72 2.39 -3.95 -2.89
N ASP A 73 3.29 -3.65 -3.82
CA ASP A 73 4.59 -4.34 -3.88
C ASP A 73 5.41 -4.08 -2.62
N ALA A 74 5.33 -2.86 -2.08
CA ALA A 74 5.94 -2.53 -0.81
C ALA A 74 5.33 -3.34 0.36
N GLU A 75 4.00 -3.54 0.38
CA GLU A 75 3.32 -4.39 1.38
C GLU A 75 3.79 -5.86 1.29
N LEU A 76 3.86 -6.42 0.07
CA LEU A 76 4.37 -7.78 -0.15
C LEU A 76 5.83 -7.94 0.30
N MET A 77 6.68 -6.94 0.07
CA MET A 77 8.07 -6.96 0.51
C MET A 77 8.20 -6.92 2.04
N ARG A 78 7.39 -6.11 2.72
CA ARG A 78 7.36 -6.05 4.20
C ARG A 78 6.90 -7.39 4.79
N LEU A 79 5.84 -7.98 4.25
CA LEU A 79 5.36 -9.30 4.63
C LEU A 79 6.42 -10.39 4.41
N ALA A 80 7.12 -10.35 3.28
CA ALA A 80 8.22 -11.28 3.00
C ALA A 80 9.36 -11.12 4.02
N ALA A 81 9.74 -9.89 4.38
CA ALA A 81 10.76 -9.62 5.39
C ALA A 81 10.35 -10.13 6.78
N ALA A 82 9.11 -9.91 7.21
CA ALA A 82 8.60 -10.42 8.49
C ALA A 82 8.61 -11.96 8.55
N ARG A 83 8.45 -12.63 7.41
CA ARG A 83 8.54 -14.09 7.31
C ARG A 83 9.99 -14.60 7.35
N THR A 84 10.95 -13.87 6.79
CA THR A 84 12.34 -14.32 6.63
C THR A 84 13.21 -13.97 7.83
N ALA A 85 13.05 -12.79 8.44
CA ALA A 85 13.90 -12.33 9.54
C ALA A 85 13.93 -13.30 10.75
N PRO A 86 12.79 -13.85 11.24
CA PRO A 86 12.82 -14.84 12.33
C PRO A 86 13.56 -16.13 11.98
N ARG A 87 13.67 -16.46 10.68
CA ARG A 87 14.44 -17.63 10.22
C ARG A 87 15.93 -17.41 10.36
N TYR A 88 16.39 -16.18 10.14
CA TYR A 88 17.79 -15.83 10.30
C TYR A 88 18.23 -15.97 11.77
N TRP A 89 17.43 -15.44 12.69
CA TRP A 89 17.67 -15.60 14.13
C TRP A 89 17.65 -17.08 14.57
N ASP A 90 16.63 -17.87 14.18
CA ASP A 90 16.60 -19.31 14.44
C ASP A 90 17.84 -20.04 13.89
N GLY A 91 18.33 -19.63 12.70
CA GLY A 91 19.55 -20.17 12.10
C GLY A 91 20.79 -19.93 12.96
N ILE A 92 20.95 -18.74 13.54
CA ILE A 92 22.06 -18.41 14.46
C ILE A 92 22.00 -19.30 15.70
N ILE A 93 20.83 -19.43 16.32
CA ILE A 93 20.64 -20.24 17.54
C ILE A 93 20.91 -21.73 17.25
N ARG A 94 20.37 -22.28 16.15
CA ARG A 94 20.58 -23.68 15.77
C ARG A 94 22.03 -24.00 15.48
N ARG A 95 22.73 -23.08 14.80
CA ARG A 95 24.15 -23.24 14.51
C ARG A 95 24.97 -23.27 15.81
N ALA A 96 24.77 -22.28 16.68
CA ALA A 96 25.48 -22.25 17.97
C ALA A 96 25.15 -23.48 18.84
N ALA A 97 23.90 -23.92 18.86
CA ALA A 97 23.51 -25.15 19.56
C ALA A 97 24.19 -26.40 18.98
N PHE A 98 24.28 -26.51 17.64
CA PHE A 98 24.95 -27.60 16.97
C PHE A 98 26.45 -27.62 17.27
N ASP A 99 27.12 -26.47 17.20
CA ASP A 99 28.54 -26.32 17.52
C ASP A 99 28.80 -26.73 18.99
N LEU A 100 27.95 -26.30 19.93
CA LEU A 100 28.03 -26.69 21.34
C LEU A 100 27.86 -28.21 21.57
N VAL A 101 26.96 -28.87 20.83
CA VAL A 101 26.74 -30.33 20.91
C VAL A 101 27.98 -31.10 20.44
N ASN A 102 28.69 -30.58 19.44
CA ASN A 102 29.91 -31.22 18.90
C ASN A 102 31.17 -30.88 19.71
N GLY A 103 31.05 -30.02 20.72
CA GLY A 103 32.21 -29.52 21.48
C GLY A 103 33.04 -28.49 20.72
N ASP A 104 32.50 -27.93 19.64
CA ASP A 104 33.15 -26.86 18.89
C ASP A 104 33.04 -25.54 19.69
N PRO A 105 34.13 -24.75 19.79
CA PRO A 105 34.09 -23.50 20.51
C PRO A 105 33.23 -22.47 19.74
N VAL A 106 32.27 -21.88 20.44
CA VAL A 106 31.48 -20.74 19.95
C VAL A 106 32.04 -19.46 20.56
N ASP A 107 32.39 -18.49 19.72
CA ASP A 107 32.83 -17.17 20.17
C ASP A 107 31.63 -16.40 20.78
N PRO A 108 31.65 -16.08 22.09
CA PRO A 108 30.54 -15.42 22.77
C PRO A 108 30.24 -14.03 22.23
N ASP A 109 31.28 -13.25 21.91
CA ASP A 109 31.12 -11.87 21.48
C ASP A 109 30.50 -11.84 20.08
N LYS A 110 30.97 -12.71 19.19
CA LYS A 110 30.42 -12.87 17.85
C LYS A 110 28.98 -13.40 17.88
N PHE A 111 28.68 -14.37 18.74
CA PHE A 111 27.31 -14.88 18.89
C PHE A 111 26.36 -13.77 19.35
N ASP A 112 26.76 -12.97 20.33
CA ASP A 112 25.95 -11.87 20.84
C ASP A 112 25.74 -10.76 19.81
N GLU A 113 26.78 -10.39 19.05
CA GLU A 113 26.65 -9.44 17.94
C GLU A 113 25.62 -9.90 16.90
N GLN A 114 25.71 -11.17 16.48
CA GLN A 114 24.79 -11.75 15.50
C GLN A 114 23.35 -11.81 16.01
N VAL A 115 23.17 -12.19 17.28
CA VAL A 115 21.85 -12.22 17.93
C VAL A 115 21.25 -10.81 18.02
N GLU A 116 22.02 -9.81 18.45
CA GLU A 116 21.51 -8.43 18.54
C GLU A 116 21.17 -7.87 17.15
N GLN A 117 21.96 -8.20 16.12
CA GLN A 117 21.61 -7.86 14.74
C GLN A 117 20.30 -8.53 14.31
N ALA A 118 20.18 -9.84 14.50
CA ALA A 118 18.99 -10.58 14.11
C ALA A 118 17.73 -10.11 14.85
N ARG A 119 17.87 -9.76 16.14
CA ARG A 119 16.79 -9.15 16.92
C ARG A 119 16.34 -7.83 16.30
N ARG A 120 17.26 -6.91 16.00
CA ARG A 120 16.93 -5.62 15.35
C ARG A 120 16.23 -5.83 14.01
N GLU A 121 16.69 -6.77 13.20
CA GLU A 121 16.06 -7.09 11.91
C GLU A 121 14.65 -7.65 12.07
N VAL A 122 14.43 -8.55 13.04
CA VAL A 122 13.10 -9.09 13.34
C VAL A 122 12.17 -8.00 13.84
N THR A 123 12.59 -7.19 14.81
CA THR A 123 11.78 -6.07 15.32
C THR A 123 11.42 -5.10 14.19
N ALA A 124 12.40 -4.68 13.38
CA ALA A 124 12.15 -3.77 12.26
C ALA A 124 11.19 -4.37 11.22
N ALA A 125 11.32 -5.66 10.91
CA ALA A 125 10.44 -6.33 9.96
C ALA A 125 9.01 -6.50 10.49
N LEU A 126 8.86 -6.82 11.78
CA LEU A 126 7.55 -6.90 12.43
C LEU A 126 6.89 -5.52 12.55
N ASP A 127 7.65 -4.48 12.92
CA ASP A 127 7.17 -3.10 13.01
C ASP A 127 6.75 -2.55 11.65
N ALA A 128 7.48 -2.89 10.57
CA ALA A 128 7.12 -2.48 9.22
C ALA A 128 5.75 -3.03 8.81
N VAL A 129 5.44 -4.25 9.23
CA VAL A 129 4.18 -4.94 8.91
C VAL A 129 3.00 -4.43 9.77
N LEU A 130 3.27 -3.76 10.91
CA LEU A 130 2.24 -3.01 11.65
C LEU A 130 1.63 -1.89 10.81
N LEU A 131 2.41 -1.26 9.92
CA LEU A 131 1.94 -0.20 9.02
C LEU A 131 0.90 -0.72 8.01
N ASP A 132 0.90 -2.03 7.75
CA ASP A 132 -0.02 -2.71 6.84
C ASP A 132 -1.27 -3.23 7.55
N GLY A 133 -1.46 -2.87 8.83
CA GLY A 133 -2.57 -3.33 9.62
C GLY A 133 -2.46 -4.80 10.01
N LEU A 134 -1.24 -5.33 10.13
CA LEU A 134 -1.01 -6.66 10.66
C LEU A 134 -0.30 -6.55 12.01
N TRP A 135 -1.06 -6.73 13.09
CA TRP A 135 -0.52 -6.64 14.44
C TRP A 135 0.00 -7.99 14.93
N ILE A 136 1.30 -8.08 15.22
CA ILE A 136 1.97 -9.29 15.71
C ILE A 136 2.49 -9.02 17.12
N ARG A 137 2.11 -9.84 18.10
CA ARG A 137 2.57 -9.69 19.49
C ARG A 137 4.06 -10.01 19.60
N GLN A 138 4.89 -9.04 19.99
CA GLN A 138 6.35 -9.22 20.12
C GLN A 138 6.81 -9.74 21.47
N SER A 139 6.03 -9.64 22.54
CA SER A 139 6.41 -10.27 23.81
C SER A 139 5.16 -10.55 24.64
N SER A 140 5.24 -11.50 25.57
CA SER A 140 4.18 -11.78 26.53
C SER A 140 3.97 -10.61 27.50
N SER A 141 5.02 -9.80 27.71
CA SER A 141 4.97 -8.54 28.46
C SER A 141 4.45 -7.36 27.65
N THR A 142 4.46 -7.44 26.31
CA THR A 142 3.78 -6.47 25.46
C THR A 142 2.31 -6.76 25.69
N PRO A 143 1.54 -5.81 26.26
CA PRO A 143 0.11 -6.01 26.37
C PRO A 143 -0.36 -6.42 24.97
N PRO A 144 -1.04 -7.57 24.80
CA PRO A 144 -1.69 -7.88 23.54
C PRO A 144 -2.43 -6.61 23.13
N ALA A 145 -2.32 -6.14 21.88
CA ALA A 145 -2.96 -4.92 21.41
C ALA A 145 -4.38 -4.90 21.96
N TYR A 146 -4.53 -4.14 23.04
CA TYR A 146 -5.67 -4.18 23.94
C TYR A 146 -6.42 -5.52 23.95
N SER A 147 -5.85 -6.61 24.51
CA SER A 147 -6.74 -7.72 24.86
C SER A 147 -7.78 -7.18 25.83
N ASP A 148 -9.02 -7.58 25.61
CA ASP A 148 -10.23 -7.19 26.36
C ASP A 148 -10.12 -7.30 27.89
N SER A 149 -9.01 -7.77 28.49
CA SER A 149 -8.91 -8.00 29.94
C SER A 149 -8.11 -6.94 30.71
N TRP A 150 -6.97 -6.44 30.21
CA TRP A 150 -6.08 -5.63 31.06
C TRP A 150 -6.57 -4.20 31.28
N LEU A 151 -7.29 -3.61 30.31
CA LEU A 151 -7.97 -2.33 30.50
C LEU A 151 -9.29 -2.50 31.27
N ASN A 152 -10.04 -3.58 31.04
CA ASN A 152 -11.32 -3.82 31.72
C ASN A 152 -11.15 -4.20 33.21
N ASP A 153 -10.01 -4.77 33.61
CA ASP A 153 -9.74 -5.08 35.03
C ASP A 153 -9.28 -3.86 35.85
N TYR A 154 -8.81 -2.78 35.20
CA TYR A 154 -8.32 -1.57 35.88
C TYR A 154 -9.16 -0.31 35.63
N LEU A 155 -9.99 -0.31 34.58
CA LEU A 155 -10.95 0.74 34.29
C LEU A 155 -12.33 0.10 34.29
N ASP A 156 -13.22 0.60 35.15
CA ASP A 156 -14.68 0.49 35.00
C ASP A 156 -15.00 0.60 33.49
N PRO A 157 -15.80 -0.30 32.88
CA PRO A 157 -15.90 -0.45 31.42
C PRO A 157 -16.19 0.90 30.76
N ASP A 158 -15.12 1.56 30.33
CA ASP A 158 -15.20 2.90 29.79
C ASP A 158 -15.69 2.74 28.35
N PRO A 159 -16.83 3.32 27.96
CA PRO A 159 -17.28 3.33 26.57
C PRO A 159 -16.22 3.90 25.61
N ALA A 160 -15.22 4.65 26.10
CA ALA A 160 -14.06 5.06 25.32
C ALA A 160 -13.11 3.91 24.97
N ALA A 161 -12.90 2.93 25.87
CA ALA A 161 -12.07 1.76 25.62
C ALA A 161 -12.70 0.86 24.54
N GLU A 162 -14.01 0.58 24.62
CA GLU A 162 -14.73 -0.17 23.60
C GLU A 162 -14.74 0.56 22.25
N ARG A 163 -14.89 1.89 22.26
CA ARG A 163 -14.81 2.71 21.04
C ARG A 163 -13.41 2.70 20.44
N LEU A 164 -12.35 2.78 21.25
CA LEU A 164 -10.97 2.73 20.78
C LEU A 164 -10.64 1.37 20.18
N ASP A 165 -10.99 0.28 20.85
CA ASP A 165 -10.83 -1.07 20.34
C ASP A 165 -11.60 -1.27 19.02
N ARG A 166 -12.85 -0.82 18.93
CA ARG A 166 -13.62 -0.89 17.68
C ARG A 166 -12.96 -0.12 16.55
N LEU A 167 -12.44 1.09 16.83
CA LEU A 167 -11.71 1.89 15.85
C LEU A 167 -10.37 1.26 15.45
N GLN A 168 -9.70 0.58 16.39
CA GLN A 168 -8.46 -0.14 16.13
C GLN A 168 -8.71 -1.42 15.32
N ARG A 169 -9.74 -2.21 15.61
CA ARG A 169 -10.15 -3.36 14.78
C ARG A 169 -10.52 -2.94 13.36
N ILE A 170 -11.18 -1.79 13.22
CA ILE A 170 -11.49 -1.20 11.91
C ILE A 170 -10.20 -0.77 11.18
N ARG A 171 -9.20 -0.25 11.90
CA ARG A 171 -7.97 0.30 11.31
C ARG A 171 -6.87 -0.74 11.07
N TYR A 172 -6.72 -1.72 11.95
CA TYR A 172 -5.58 -2.62 12.05
C TYR A 172 -5.95 -4.12 12.03
N GLY A 173 -7.22 -4.46 11.75
CA GLY A 173 -7.66 -5.85 11.68
C GLY A 173 -7.62 -6.59 13.04
N PRO A 174 -7.87 -7.92 13.05
CA PRO A 174 -7.73 -8.73 14.25
C PRO A 174 -6.26 -8.84 14.65
N ALA A 175 -5.93 -8.51 15.89
CA ALA A 175 -4.58 -8.73 16.42
C ALA A 175 -4.26 -10.21 16.40
N LEU A 176 -3.08 -10.56 15.90
CA LEU A 176 -2.63 -11.95 15.89
C LEU A 176 -1.90 -12.21 17.17
N ASP A 177 -2.44 -13.15 17.95
CA ASP A 177 -1.82 -13.61 19.18
C ASP A 177 -0.63 -14.55 18.91
N MET A 178 0.25 -14.16 17.99
CA MET A 178 1.43 -14.92 17.60
C MET A 178 2.65 -14.26 18.19
N ASN A 179 3.33 -14.96 19.09
CA ASN A 179 4.57 -14.50 19.72
C ASN A 179 5.77 -15.31 19.22
N VAL A 180 6.38 -14.86 18.12
CA VAL A 180 7.55 -15.54 17.53
C VAL A 180 8.86 -15.19 18.24
N THR A 181 8.92 -14.00 18.82
CA THR A 181 10.10 -13.41 19.45
C THR A 181 10.35 -13.96 20.84
N GLU A 182 9.32 -14.23 21.66
CA GLU A 182 9.52 -14.83 22.99
C GLU A 182 10.19 -16.22 22.94
N PRO A 183 9.76 -17.18 22.10
CA PRO A 183 10.49 -18.43 21.95
C PRO A 183 11.93 -18.26 21.46
N LEU A 184 12.20 -17.25 20.61
CA LEU A 184 13.53 -16.94 20.11
C LEU A 184 14.43 -16.39 21.22
N GLU A 185 13.90 -15.49 22.06
CA GLU A 185 14.58 -14.96 23.23
C GLU A 185 14.89 -16.05 24.24
N GLU A 186 13.92 -16.90 24.54
CA GLU A 186 14.11 -18.00 25.48
C GLU A 186 15.20 -18.97 24.98
N ALA A 187 15.15 -19.37 23.71
CA ALA A 187 16.18 -20.21 23.11
C ALA A 187 17.56 -19.52 23.12
N THR A 188 17.61 -18.21 22.86
CA THR A 188 18.84 -17.41 22.93
C THR A 188 19.42 -17.39 24.33
N ILE A 189 18.61 -17.18 25.37
CA ILE A 189 19.05 -17.17 26.77
C ILE A 189 19.69 -18.50 27.16
N VAL A 190 19.06 -19.61 26.77
CA VAL A 190 19.57 -20.96 27.07
C VAL A 190 20.90 -21.19 26.35
N VAL A 191 20.98 -20.93 25.04
CA VAL A 191 22.24 -21.10 24.27
C VAL A 191 23.35 -20.18 24.79
N ARG A 192 23.05 -18.90 25.04
CA ARG A 192 24.01 -17.90 25.56
C ARG A 192 24.67 -18.35 26.87
N ARG A 193 23.92 -19.02 27.75
CA ARG A 193 24.44 -19.57 29.02
C ARG A 193 25.58 -20.57 28.79
N HIS A 194 25.49 -21.38 27.74
CA HIS A 194 26.48 -22.41 27.41
C HIS A 194 27.65 -21.86 26.61
N VAL A 195 27.40 -20.91 25.69
CA VAL A 195 28.47 -20.25 24.93
C VAL A 195 29.47 -19.55 25.86
N ARG A 196 29.02 -18.98 26.98
CA ARG A 196 29.88 -18.26 27.94
C ARG A 196 30.47 -19.13 29.06
N GLY A 197 30.25 -20.44 29.07
CA GLY A 197 30.50 -21.23 30.27
C GLY A 197 30.79 -22.70 30.03
N ARG A 198 30.20 -23.54 30.89
CA ARG A 198 30.41 -24.99 30.93
C ARG A 198 29.74 -25.65 29.72
N ALA A 199 30.35 -26.76 29.26
CA ALA A 199 29.75 -27.67 28.29
C ALA A 199 28.29 -28.02 28.69
N PRO A 200 27.35 -28.05 27.73
CA PRO A 200 25.95 -28.32 27.99
C PRO A 200 25.75 -29.72 28.58
N THR A 201 24.85 -29.85 29.54
CA THR A 201 24.37 -31.15 30.04
C THR A 201 23.28 -31.71 29.12
N ASP A 202 22.96 -33.01 29.25
CA ASP A 202 21.85 -33.61 28.50
C ASP A 202 20.51 -32.90 28.77
N GLU A 203 20.31 -32.40 29.99
CA GLU A 203 19.12 -31.62 30.35
C GLU A 203 19.10 -30.27 29.63
N ASP A 204 20.25 -29.60 29.52
CA ASP A 204 20.38 -28.35 28.79
C ASP A 204 20.09 -28.55 27.30
N LEU A 205 20.62 -29.61 26.70
CA LEU A 205 20.35 -29.96 25.30
C LEU A 205 18.86 -30.23 25.07
N ALA A 206 18.22 -30.97 25.97
CA ALA A 206 16.76 -31.18 25.92
C ALA A 206 15.96 -29.88 26.09
N HIS A 207 16.47 -28.93 26.88
CA HIS A 207 15.87 -27.60 27.01
C HIS A 207 16.00 -26.80 25.71
N ILE A 208 17.20 -26.73 25.13
CA ILE A 208 17.47 -26.04 23.84
C ILE A 208 16.54 -26.61 22.75
N GLU A 209 16.43 -27.93 22.66
CA GLU A 209 15.60 -28.59 21.66
C GLU A 209 14.10 -28.25 21.84
N ARG A 210 13.60 -28.20 23.09
CA ARG A 210 12.22 -27.76 23.39
C ARG A 210 12.00 -26.29 23.01
N ALA A 211 12.95 -25.41 23.27
CA ALA A 211 12.86 -24.00 22.90
C ALA A 211 12.85 -23.84 21.36
N LEU A 212 13.75 -24.52 20.65
CA LEU A 212 13.81 -24.52 19.18
C LEU A 212 12.56 -25.13 18.51
N ARG A 213 11.91 -26.12 19.15
CA ARG A 213 10.61 -26.63 18.69
C ARG A 213 9.52 -25.57 18.80
N ARG A 214 9.45 -24.82 19.91
CA ARG A 214 8.50 -23.71 20.07
C ARG A 214 8.73 -22.60 19.05
N VAL A 215 10.00 -22.23 18.79
CA VAL A 215 10.37 -21.30 17.71
C VAL A 215 9.87 -21.79 16.36
N HIS A 216 10.05 -23.08 16.05
CA HIS A 216 9.62 -23.64 14.78
C HIS A 216 8.09 -23.58 14.61
N LEU A 217 7.33 -23.91 15.65
CA LEU A 217 5.86 -23.83 15.65
C LEU A 217 5.38 -22.38 15.47
N ALA A 218 5.87 -21.45 16.28
CA ALA A 218 5.49 -20.04 16.20
C ALA A 218 5.83 -19.43 14.83
N ARG A 219 6.95 -19.82 14.23
CA ARG A 219 7.30 -19.43 12.84
C ARG A 219 6.40 -20.06 11.80
N GLY A 220 5.95 -21.30 12.01
CA GLY A 220 5.01 -21.99 11.15
C GLY A 220 3.67 -21.26 11.08
N GLU A 221 3.12 -20.92 12.24
CA GLU A 221 1.89 -20.14 12.38
C GLU A 221 2.03 -18.76 11.72
N LEU A 222 3.10 -18.03 12.04
CA LEU A 222 3.39 -16.73 11.43
C LEU A 222 3.48 -16.83 9.90
N ALA A 223 4.18 -17.85 9.39
CA ALA A 223 4.32 -18.04 7.95
C ALA A 223 2.99 -18.36 7.27
N GLN A 224 2.13 -19.17 7.88
CA GLN A 224 0.80 -19.46 7.35
C GLN A 224 -0.04 -18.19 7.26
N HIS A 225 -0.03 -17.37 8.32
CA HIS A 225 -0.80 -16.14 8.33
C HIS A 225 -0.29 -15.12 7.30
N ILE A 226 1.03 -14.93 7.22
CA ILE A 226 1.64 -14.06 6.21
C ILE A 226 1.29 -14.53 4.79
N LEU A 227 1.37 -15.84 4.52
CA LEU A 227 1.03 -16.39 3.20
C LEU A 227 -0.44 -16.18 2.85
N HIS A 228 -1.35 -16.36 3.81
CA HIS A 228 -2.76 -16.08 3.61
C HIS A 228 -2.97 -14.61 3.24
N ARG A 229 -2.37 -13.68 4.00
CA ARG A 229 -2.45 -12.24 3.74
C ARG A 229 -1.87 -11.84 2.37
N MET A 230 -0.71 -12.41 2.01
CA MET A 230 -0.14 -12.20 0.67
C MET A 230 -1.10 -12.67 -0.43
N GLY A 231 -1.81 -13.78 -0.22
CA GLY A 231 -2.86 -14.27 -1.11
C GLY A 231 -4.00 -13.26 -1.29
N GLU A 232 -4.54 -12.72 -0.20
CA GLU A 232 -5.61 -11.71 -0.24
C GLU A 232 -5.20 -10.47 -1.07
N ILE A 233 -3.96 -9.99 -0.87
CA ILE A 233 -3.41 -8.84 -1.60
C ILE A 233 -3.33 -9.13 -3.10
N ILE A 234 -2.87 -10.33 -3.47
CA ILE A 234 -2.74 -10.74 -4.88
C ILE A 234 -4.12 -10.90 -5.52
N GLU A 235 -5.07 -11.56 -4.85
CA GLU A 235 -6.44 -11.75 -5.36
C GLU A 235 -7.14 -10.41 -5.61
N HIS A 236 -7.04 -9.49 -4.65
CA HIS A 236 -7.63 -8.15 -4.77
C HIS A 236 -6.99 -7.32 -5.91
N ARG A 237 -5.74 -7.58 -6.28
CA ARG A 237 -5.12 -6.96 -7.47
C ARG A 237 -5.61 -7.55 -8.78
N THR A 238 -5.83 -8.87 -8.83
CA THR A 238 -6.29 -9.53 -10.06
C THR A 238 -7.74 -9.22 -10.42
N GLN A 239 -8.53 -8.73 -9.47
CA GLN A 239 -9.94 -8.36 -9.69
C GLN A 239 -10.14 -6.91 -10.15
N ARG A 240 -9.08 -6.10 -10.17
CA ARG A 240 -9.09 -4.70 -10.62
C ARG A 240 -8.56 -4.57 -12.05
#